data_AF-A0A9E6S162-F1
#
_entry.id   AF-A0A9E6S162-F1
#
_cell.length_a   1.000
_cell.length_b   1.000
_cell.length_c   1.000
_cell.angle_alpha   90.00
_cell.angle_beta   90.00
_cell.angle_gamma   90.00
#
_symmetry.space_group_name_H-M   'P 1'
#
loop_
_entity.id
_entity.type
_entity.pdbx_description
1 polymer ?
#
loop_
_entity_poly.entity_id
_entity_poly.type
_entity_poly.pdbx_seq_one_letter_code
_entity_poly.pdbx_strand_id
1 'polypeptide(L)'
;MKNKLALVSLALVAFGTTSISHIQRADAATILGGVDLAKYCRETHVVYRPTRAVLVGNNAYSWRCRMPLTIFSDWPYWDHGIDMNAVCRRQYNRSSAYARTNNPSSPYSWQCYR
;
A
#
# COMPACT_ATOMS: atom_id res chain seq x y z
N MET A 1 20.91 26.68 -71.12
CA MET A 1 21.41 25.89 -69.97
C MET A 1 20.24 25.58 -69.06
N LYS A 2 20.19 24.34 -68.56
CA LYS A 2 19.07 23.69 -67.87
C LYS A 2 18.79 24.31 -66.49
N ASN A 3 17.54 24.25 -66.02
CA ASN A 3 17.09 23.66 -64.72
C ASN A 3 15.70 24.19 -64.35
N LYS A 4 14.63 23.46 -64.69
CA LYS A 4 13.90 22.45 -63.88
C LYS A 4 13.03 23.08 -62.77
N LEU A 5 11.73 23.19 -63.08
CA LEU A 5 10.62 23.27 -62.14
C LEU A 5 10.68 22.11 -61.13
N ALA A 6 10.41 22.40 -59.87
CA ALA A 6 9.98 21.41 -58.88
C ALA A 6 8.60 21.84 -58.34
N LEU A 7 7.57 21.03 -58.64
CA LEU A 7 6.22 21.18 -58.12
C LEU A 7 6.17 20.69 -56.67
N VAL A 8 5.77 21.57 -55.75
CA VAL A 8 5.48 21.21 -54.36
C VAL A 8 4.04 20.68 -54.29
N SER A 9 3.87 19.41 -53.93
CA SER A 9 2.55 18.81 -53.70
C SER A 9 2.17 18.97 -52.23
N LEU A 10 1.09 19.70 -51.95
CA LEU A 10 0.45 19.75 -50.64
C LEU A 10 -0.32 18.43 -50.39
N ALA A 11 0.16 17.61 -49.46
CA ALA A 11 -0.64 16.50 -48.93
C ALA A 11 -1.42 17.01 -47.69
N LEU A 12 -2.74 17.15 -47.82
CA LEU A 12 -3.63 17.36 -46.67
C LEU A 12 -3.74 16.04 -45.88
N VAL A 13 -3.12 15.97 -44.71
CA VAL A 13 -3.34 14.86 -43.76
C VAL A 13 -4.58 15.19 -42.94
N ALA A 14 -5.71 14.56 -43.27
CA ALA A 14 -6.91 14.61 -42.44
C ALA A 14 -6.69 13.74 -41.19
N PHE A 15 -6.41 14.37 -40.05
CA PHE A 15 -6.38 13.72 -38.74
C PHE A 15 -7.81 13.40 -38.29
N GLY A 16 -8.31 12.22 -38.64
CA GLY A 16 -9.54 11.67 -38.07
C GLY A 16 -9.32 11.34 -36.59
N THR A 17 -9.92 12.10 -35.69
CA THR A 17 -9.89 11.83 -34.24
C THR A 17 -10.88 10.70 -33.91
N THR A 18 -10.42 9.45 -33.95
CA THR A 18 -11.18 8.33 -33.35
C THR A 18 -11.07 8.43 -31.83
N SER A 19 -12.11 8.94 -31.19
CA SER A 19 -12.24 8.93 -29.72
C SER A 19 -12.35 7.48 -29.23
N ILE A 20 -11.26 6.91 -28.71
CA ILE A 20 -11.29 5.63 -28.00
C ILE A 20 -11.88 5.91 -26.63
N SER A 21 -13.15 5.55 -26.43
CA SER A 21 -13.77 5.55 -25.11
C SER A 21 -13.11 4.47 -24.24
N HIS A 22 -12.17 4.87 -23.39
CA HIS A 22 -11.67 3.98 -22.34
C HIS A 22 -12.79 3.74 -21.33
N ILE A 23 -13.41 2.55 -21.38
CA ILE A 23 -14.29 2.07 -20.30
C ILE A 23 -13.39 1.82 -19.08
N GLN A 24 -13.22 2.82 -18.23
CA GLN A 24 -12.68 2.59 -16.90
C GLN A 24 -13.70 1.76 -16.11
N ARG A 25 -13.43 0.47 -15.92
CA ARG A 25 -14.11 -0.27 -14.86
C ARG A 25 -13.68 0.35 -13.54
N ALA A 26 -14.61 0.96 -12.83
CA ALA A 26 -14.44 1.16 -11.41
C ALA A 26 -14.38 -0.24 -10.77
N ASP A 27 -13.17 -0.68 -10.41
CA ASP A 27 -13.00 -1.89 -9.60
C ASP A 27 -13.40 -1.50 -8.17
N ALA A 28 -14.51 -2.05 -7.69
CA ALA A 28 -14.97 -1.80 -6.35
C ALA A 28 -14.00 -2.47 -5.38
N ALA A 29 -13.50 -1.70 -4.41
CA ALA A 29 -12.58 -2.19 -3.39
C ALA A 29 -13.11 -3.50 -2.76
N THR A 30 -12.35 -4.58 -2.90
CA THR A 30 -12.73 -5.89 -2.37
C THR A 30 -12.06 -6.11 -1.02
N ILE A 31 -12.83 -6.49 0.01
CA ILE A 31 -12.29 -6.84 1.32
C ILE A 31 -11.49 -8.15 1.21
N LEU A 32 -10.22 -8.10 1.60
CA LEU A 32 -9.35 -9.28 1.74
C LEU A 32 -9.50 -9.93 3.11
N GLY A 33 -9.71 -9.12 4.15
CA GLY A 33 -9.89 -9.56 5.53
C GLY A 33 -9.25 -8.61 6.54
N GLY A 34 -9.08 -9.07 7.79
CA GLY A 34 -8.44 -8.30 8.87
C GLY A 34 -6.90 -8.29 8.79
N VAL A 35 -6.28 -7.64 9.77
CA VAL A 35 -4.82 -7.56 9.93
C VAL A 35 -4.31 -8.49 11.04
N ASP A 36 -3.17 -9.14 10.83
CA ASP A 36 -2.41 -9.88 11.84
C ASP A 36 -1.13 -9.11 12.20
N LEU A 37 -1.30 -8.16 13.12
CA LEU A 37 -0.21 -7.28 13.56
C LEU A 37 0.85 -8.03 14.36
N ALA A 38 0.45 -9.08 15.10
CA ALA A 38 1.36 -9.86 15.91
C ALA A 38 2.34 -10.63 15.02
N LYS A 39 1.84 -11.29 13.96
CA LYS A 39 2.67 -11.94 12.95
C LYS A 39 3.57 -10.92 12.24
N TYR A 40 3.00 -9.80 11.78
CA TYR A 40 3.78 -8.76 11.10
C TYR A 40 4.95 -8.25 11.94
N CYS A 41 4.73 -7.95 13.22
CA CYS A 41 5.77 -7.47 14.12
C CYS A 41 6.89 -8.52 14.31
N ARG A 42 6.53 -9.80 14.51
CA ARG A 42 7.51 -10.89 14.65
C ARG A 42 8.34 -11.09 13.38
N GLU A 43 7.73 -11.00 12.20
CA GLU A 43 8.41 -11.24 10.93
C GLU A 43 9.22 -10.03 10.43
N THR A 44 8.86 -8.82 10.85
CA THR A 44 9.58 -7.60 10.45
C THR A 44 10.79 -7.33 11.35
N HIS A 45 10.70 -7.69 12.63
CA HIS A 45 11.73 -7.41 13.63
C HIS A 45 12.29 -8.73 14.20
N VAL A 46 12.79 -9.60 13.31
CA VAL A 46 13.26 -10.94 13.69
C VAL A 46 14.41 -10.94 14.70
N VAL A 47 15.24 -9.90 14.67
CA VAL A 47 16.43 -9.75 15.53
C VAL A 47 16.04 -9.38 16.97
N TYR A 48 14.95 -8.66 17.16
CA TYR A 48 14.47 -8.24 18.48
C TYR A 48 13.45 -9.28 18.98
N ARG A 49 13.85 -10.12 19.92
CA ARG A 49 12.97 -11.17 20.46
C ARG A 49 12.94 -11.07 22.00
N PRO A 50 11.75 -11.14 22.62
CA PRO A 50 10.42 -11.27 22.00
C PRO A 50 9.85 -9.93 21.46
N THR A 51 9.60 -9.82 20.15
CA THR A 51 8.81 -8.70 19.58
C THR A 51 7.32 -9.04 19.55
N ARG A 52 6.47 -8.09 19.92
CA ARG A 52 5.00 -8.24 19.94
C ARG A 52 4.28 -6.99 19.46
N ALA A 53 3.06 -7.17 18.96
CA ALA A 53 2.14 -6.06 18.72
C ALA A 53 1.53 -5.61 20.05
N VAL A 54 1.52 -4.30 20.29
CA VAL A 54 0.92 -3.69 21.48
C VAL A 54 0.07 -2.50 21.07
N LEU A 55 -0.95 -2.23 21.88
CA LEU A 55 -1.78 -1.07 21.75
C LEU A 55 -1.35 -0.04 22.80
N VAL A 56 -0.81 1.10 22.38
CA VAL A 56 -0.27 2.15 23.28
C VAL A 56 -1.23 3.32 23.52
N GLY A 57 -2.47 3.19 23.02
CA GLY A 57 -3.51 4.21 23.08
C GLY A 57 -4.84 3.64 22.59
N ASN A 58 -5.95 4.36 22.76
CA ASN A 58 -7.29 3.81 22.50
C ASN A 58 -7.86 4.24 21.13
N ASN A 59 -7.12 4.04 20.05
CA ASN A 59 -7.57 4.33 18.69
C ASN A 59 -6.88 3.44 17.64
N ALA A 60 -7.39 3.47 16.40
CA ALA A 60 -6.86 2.69 15.28
C ALA A 60 -5.35 2.89 15.04
N TYR A 61 -4.84 4.09 15.29
CA TYR A 61 -3.45 4.47 14.95
C TYR A 61 -2.44 4.17 16.07
N SER A 62 -2.88 3.59 17.17
CA SER A 62 -2.07 3.39 18.37
C SER A 62 -1.38 2.03 18.45
N TRP A 63 -1.43 1.23 17.38
CA TRP A 63 -0.69 -0.02 17.31
C TRP A 63 0.81 0.22 17.11
N ARG A 64 1.62 -0.53 17.86
CA ARG A 64 3.08 -0.51 17.80
C ARG A 64 3.64 -1.92 17.82
N CYS A 65 4.80 -2.10 17.20
CA CYS A 65 5.66 -3.24 17.50
C CYS A 65 6.53 -2.88 18.70
N ARG A 66 6.33 -3.54 19.83
CA ARG A 66 7.19 -3.41 21.00
C ARG A 66 8.35 -4.38 20.88
N MET A 67 9.55 -3.81 20.88
CA MET A 67 10.81 -4.54 20.76
C MET A 67 11.62 -4.33 22.04
N PRO A 68 12.00 -5.39 22.75
CA PRO A 68 12.90 -5.26 23.87
C PRO A 68 14.30 -4.89 23.38
N LEU A 69 15.00 -4.06 24.15
CA LEU A 69 16.40 -3.69 23.86
C LEU A 69 17.39 -4.77 24.28
N THR A 70 16.92 -5.78 25.02
CA THR A 70 17.71 -6.93 25.46
C THR A 70 16.95 -8.22 25.21
N ILE A 71 17.64 -9.35 25.05
CA ILE A 71 17.01 -10.65 24.78
C ILE A 71 16.47 -11.35 26.05
N PHE A 72 16.81 -10.84 27.24
CA PHE A 72 16.49 -11.48 28.52
C PHE A 72 15.44 -10.72 29.35
N SER A 73 15.00 -9.55 28.89
CA SER A 73 14.04 -8.71 29.61
C SER A 73 13.14 -7.98 28.63
N ASP A 74 11.86 -7.85 28.99
CA ASP A 74 10.89 -7.02 28.28
C ASP A 74 11.14 -5.51 28.43
N TRP A 75 12.00 -5.11 29.37
CA TRP A 75 12.37 -3.72 29.63
C TRP A 75 13.90 -3.54 29.72
N PRO A 76 14.47 -2.44 29.18
CA PRO A 76 13.80 -1.37 28.43
C PRO A 76 13.38 -1.81 27.02
N TYR A 77 12.42 -1.10 26.42
CA TYR A 77 11.87 -1.40 25.10
C TYR A 77 11.76 -0.15 24.21
N TRP A 78 11.62 -0.38 22.91
CA TRP A 78 11.22 0.63 21.94
C TRP A 78 9.92 0.23 21.23
N ASP A 79 9.00 1.19 21.09
CA ASP A 79 7.75 1.03 20.36
C ASP A 79 7.88 1.63 18.96
N HIS A 80 7.84 0.77 17.94
CA HIS A 80 7.92 1.17 16.54
C HIS A 80 6.53 1.24 15.90
N GLY A 81 6.31 2.24 15.03
CA GLY A 81 5.06 2.36 14.27
C GLY A 81 4.83 1.18 13.32
N ILE A 82 3.56 0.94 12.96
CA ILE A 82 3.19 -0.09 12.00
C ILE A 82 2.65 0.57 10.74
N ASP A 83 3.29 0.30 9.59
CA ASP A 83 2.72 0.62 8.28
C ASP A 83 1.64 -0.42 7.95
N MET A 84 0.37 -0.03 8.12
CA MET A 84 -0.78 -0.89 7.88
C MET A 84 -0.88 -1.35 6.42
N ASN A 85 -0.45 -0.54 5.44
CA ASN A 85 -0.42 -0.97 4.04
C ASN A 85 0.62 -2.07 3.85
N ALA A 86 1.81 -1.96 4.47
CA ALA A 86 2.81 -3.03 4.44
C ALA A 86 2.30 -4.33 5.08
N VAL A 87 1.50 -4.24 6.16
CA VAL A 87 0.83 -5.43 6.74
C VAL A 87 -0.04 -6.11 5.69
N CYS A 88 -0.95 -5.38 5.04
CA CYS A 88 -1.85 -5.96 4.04
C CYS A 88 -1.09 -6.56 2.85
N ARG A 89 -0.08 -5.85 2.34
CA ARG A 89 0.73 -6.34 1.22
C ARG A 89 1.43 -7.64 1.53
N ARG A 90 2.02 -7.75 2.73
CA ARG A 90 2.73 -8.95 3.18
C ARG A 90 1.76 -10.09 3.50
N GLN A 91 0.73 -9.83 4.30
CA GLN A 91 -0.18 -10.87 4.79
C GLN A 91 -0.95 -11.56 3.66
N TYR A 92 -1.37 -10.81 2.65
CA TYR A 92 -2.14 -11.34 1.52
C TYR A 92 -1.29 -11.58 0.26
N ASN A 93 0.04 -11.42 0.35
CA ASN A 93 0.98 -11.57 -0.76
C ASN A 93 0.55 -10.79 -2.03
N ARG A 94 0.21 -9.51 -1.85
CA ARG A 94 -0.33 -8.64 -2.92
C ARG A 94 0.25 -7.23 -2.83
N SER A 95 1.03 -6.82 -3.82
CA SER A 95 1.67 -5.49 -3.82
C SER A 95 0.69 -4.32 -3.85
N SER A 96 -0.50 -4.51 -4.41
CA SER A 96 -1.56 -3.51 -4.48
C SER A 96 -2.49 -3.48 -3.27
N ALA A 97 -2.36 -4.43 -2.33
CA ALA A 97 -3.23 -4.45 -1.16
C ALA A 97 -2.96 -3.24 -0.27
N TYR A 98 -4.00 -2.68 0.32
CA TYR A 98 -3.93 -1.52 1.18
C TYR A 98 -4.85 -1.68 2.39
N ALA A 99 -4.57 -0.93 3.45
CA ALA A 99 -5.32 -0.94 4.68
C ALA A 99 -6.26 0.26 4.76
N ARG A 100 -7.42 0.06 5.35
CA ARG A 100 -8.35 1.13 5.74
C ARG A 100 -8.95 0.79 7.09
N THR A 101 -9.12 1.81 7.93
CA THR A 101 -9.95 1.75 9.14
C THR A 101 -11.35 2.23 8.81
N ASN A 102 -12.39 1.49 9.24
CA ASN A 102 -13.78 1.92 9.14
C ASN A 102 -14.25 2.72 10.37
N ASN A 103 -13.47 2.71 11.45
CA ASN A 103 -13.75 3.45 12.67
C ASN A 103 -12.43 3.88 13.34
N PRO A 104 -11.97 5.12 13.13
CA PRO A 104 -10.71 5.62 13.68
C PRO A 104 -10.59 5.55 15.21
N SER A 105 -11.71 5.60 15.95
CA SER A 105 -11.71 5.51 17.42
C SER A 105 -11.61 4.07 17.94
N SER A 106 -11.76 3.07 17.07
CA SER A 106 -11.60 1.65 17.44
C SER A 106 -10.25 1.12 16.99
N PRO A 107 -9.40 0.61 17.92
CA PRO A 107 -8.14 -0.06 17.58
C PRO A 107 -8.28 -1.23 16.61
N TYR A 108 -9.43 -1.92 16.63
CA TYR A 108 -9.63 -3.19 15.94
C TYR A 108 -10.38 -3.05 14.60
N SER A 109 -10.45 -1.83 14.07
CA SER A 109 -11.23 -1.45 12.88
C SER A 109 -10.49 -1.62 11.54
N TRP A 110 -9.23 -2.09 11.56
CA TRP A 110 -8.41 -2.22 10.36
C TRP A 110 -8.84 -3.41 9.50
N GLN A 111 -8.99 -3.13 8.21
CA GLN A 111 -9.24 -4.13 7.16
C GLN A 111 -8.32 -3.89 5.98
N CYS A 112 -7.99 -4.98 5.29
CA CYS A 112 -7.24 -5.00 4.06
C CYS A 112 -8.17 -5.08 2.86
N TYR A 113 -7.82 -4.35 1.80
CA TYR A 113 -8.57 -4.25 0.56
C TYR A 113 -7.64 -4.48 -0.64
N ARG A 114 -8.23 -4.77 -1.80
CA ARG A 114 -7.59 -4.74 -3.12
C ARG A 114 -8.48 -4.04 -4.14
#